data_AF-A0A1D9QIA7-F1
#
_entry.id   AF-A0A1D9QIA7-F1
#
_cell.length_a   1.000
_cell.length_b   1.000
_cell.length_c   1.000
_cell.angle_alpha   90.00
_cell.angle_beta   90.00
_cell.angle_gamma   90.00
#
_symmetry.space_group_name_H-M   'P 1'
#
loop_
_entity.id
_entity.type
_entity.pdbx_description
1 polymer ?
#
loop_
_entity_poly.entity_id
_entity_poly.type
_entity_poly.pdbx_seq_one_letter_code
_entity_poly.pdbx_strand_id
1 'polypeptide(L)'
;MAACMSWLPHLAVVTPLPAVAFGADYGEEVNPASQFKTKTIPDGIMPPLPDFGVLAENPLSRWDDQNLTLTTNVPILGNFLARMHLSNGYIGLAEASLGPFFEKDFNQTHRDGKQPTEPWPEFNPRQTFSGIIGFFDRQHNTTETNYPEPLDRGNESVISGIPHFTDIYVTVGEQVLNATVDLDTISNYSSSLNLMNATAHWSYT
;
A
#
# COMPACT_ATOMS: atom_id res chain seq x y z
N MET A 1 5.27 -54.41 -51.01
CA MET A 1 5.07 -53.21 -51.84
C MET A 1 4.81 -52.07 -50.86
N ALA A 2 5.78 -51.18 -50.72
CA ALA A 2 5.79 -50.11 -49.73
C ALA A 2 4.86 -48.97 -50.16
N ALA A 3 4.14 -48.40 -49.20
CA ALA A 3 3.64 -47.02 -49.27
C ALA A 3 3.90 -46.39 -47.90
N CYS A 4 5.01 -45.66 -47.84
CA CYS A 4 5.37 -44.76 -46.76
C CYS A 4 4.41 -43.56 -46.83
N MET A 5 3.63 -43.29 -45.78
CA MET A 5 2.79 -42.10 -45.70
C MET A 5 3.25 -41.27 -44.50
N SER A 6 4.14 -40.32 -44.78
CA SER A 6 4.61 -39.30 -43.86
C SER A 6 3.47 -38.37 -43.48
N TRP A 7 3.08 -38.36 -42.20
CA TRP A 7 2.25 -37.31 -41.64
C TRP A 7 3.16 -36.22 -41.07
N LEU A 8 3.37 -35.13 -41.81
CA LEU A 8 3.84 -33.88 -41.23
C LEU A 8 2.64 -33.20 -40.55
N PRO A 9 2.71 -32.83 -39.27
CA PRO A 9 1.76 -31.88 -38.73
C PRO A 9 2.10 -30.49 -39.28
N HIS A 10 1.12 -29.83 -39.87
CA HIS A 10 1.24 -28.40 -40.19
C HIS A 10 1.35 -27.62 -38.87
N LEU A 11 2.51 -26.99 -38.67
CA LEU A 11 2.71 -26.00 -37.61
C LEU A 11 1.89 -24.75 -37.98
N ALA A 12 0.73 -24.57 -37.37
CA ALA A 12 -0.01 -23.32 -37.47
C ALA A 12 0.71 -22.27 -36.60
N VAL A 13 1.36 -21.31 -37.24
CA VAL A 13 1.87 -20.11 -36.57
C VAL A 13 0.66 -19.25 -36.23
N VAL A 14 0.24 -19.26 -34.97
CA VAL A 14 -0.71 -18.30 -34.43
C VAL A 14 0.05 -17.01 -34.17
N THR A 15 -0.12 -16.02 -35.04
CA THR A 15 0.30 -14.65 -34.78
C THR A 15 -0.63 -14.04 -33.73
N PRO A 16 -0.13 -13.45 -32.63
CA PRO A 16 -0.99 -12.74 -31.70
C PRO A 16 -1.53 -11.48 -32.40
N LEU A 17 -2.86 -11.36 -32.47
CA LEU A 17 -3.53 -10.10 -32.79
C LEU A 17 -3.17 -9.08 -31.70
N PRO A 18 -2.89 -7.81 -32.05
CA PRO A 18 -2.68 -6.77 -31.05
C PRO A 18 -3.95 -6.63 -30.22
N ALA A 19 -3.79 -6.68 -28.89
CA ALA A 19 -4.88 -6.39 -27.96
C ALA A 19 -5.30 -4.93 -28.14
N VAL A 20 -6.42 -4.71 -28.81
CA VAL A 20 -7.08 -3.40 -28.84
C VAL A 20 -7.85 -3.26 -27.53
N ALA A 21 -7.36 -2.40 -26.64
CA ALA A 21 -8.11 -2.01 -25.46
C ALA A 21 -9.35 -1.23 -25.91
N PHE A 22 -10.53 -1.85 -25.82
CA PHE A 22 -11.79 -1.13 -25.93
C PHE A 22 -11.97 -0.28 -24.67
N GLY A 23 -11.59 0.99 -24.75
CA GLY A 23 -12.04 2.00 -23.80
C GLY A 23 -13.55 2.16 -23.91
N ALA A 24 -14.25 2.15 -22.78
CA ALA A 24 -15.68 2.44 -22.76
C ALA A 24 -15.92 3.89 -23.20
N ASP A 25 -16.76 4.07 -24.21
CA ASP A 25 -17.21 5.38 -24.71
C ASP A 25 -18.35 5.88 -23.81
N TYR A 26 -18.01 6.77 -22.87
CA TYR A 26 -18.97 7.47 -22.06
C TYR A 26 -19.22 8.83 -22.74
N GLY A 27 -20.42 9.02 -23.30
CA GLY A 27 -20.77 10.17 -24.14
C GLY A 27 -20.59 11.55 -23.48
N GLU A 28 -20.82 12.63 -24.24
CA GLU A 28 -20.44 14.03 -23.94
C GLU A 28 -20.96 14.65 -22.61
N GLU A 29 -21.76 13.92 -21.81
CA GLU A 29 -22.29 14.36 -20.51
C GLU A 29 -21.54 13.81 -19.28
N VAL A 30 -20.46 13.04 -19.47
CA VAL A 30 -19.53 12.76 -18.37
C VAL A 30 -18.51 13.89 -18.27
N ASN A 31 -18.38 14.46 -17.07
CA ASN A 31 -17.21 15.26 -16.71
C ASN A 31 -15.95 14.54 -17.22
N PRO A 32 -15.03 15.22 -17.92
CA PRO A 32 -13.83 14.58 -18.45
C PRO A 32 -13.19 13.79 -17.32
N ALA A 33 -12.83 12.53 -17.60
CA ALA A 33 -12.20 11.67 -16.62
C ALA A 33 -11.06 12.47 -15.99
N SER A 34 -11.19 12.79 -14.70
CA SER A 34 -10.15 13.52 -13.97
C SER A 34 -8.84 12.82 -14.28
N GLN A 35 -7.87 13.56 -14.82
CA GLN A 35 -6.52 13.02 -15.09
C GLN A 35 -5.89 12.48 -13.79
N PHE A 36 -6.45 12.85 -12.64
CA PHE A 36 -6.17 12.34 -11.32
C PHE A 36 -7.44 11.66 -10.77
N LYS A 37 -7.63 10.36 -11.05
CA LYS A 37 -8.81 9.58 -10.62
C LYS A 37 -9.04 9.53 -9.09
N THR A 38 -8.15 10.10 -8.27
CA THR A 38 -8.19 10.05 -6.80
C THR A 38 -7.84 11.38 -6.11
N LYS A 39 -7.82 12.52 -6.81
CA LYS A 39 -7.59 13.81 -6.14
C LYS A 39 -8.88 14.31 -5.51
N THR A 40 -8.97 14.24 -4.18
CA THR A 40 -10.04 14.88 -3.40
C THR A 40 -9.98 16.39 -3.63
N ILE A 41 -11.11 17.00 -4.04
CA ILE A 41 -11.24 18.46 -4.10
C ILE A 41 -11.10 18.99 -2.66
N PRO A 42 -10.13 19.86 -2.35
CA PRO A 42 -10.01 20.41 -1.00
C PRO A 42 -11.22 21.28 -0.66
N ASP A 43 -11.78 21.13 0.55
CA ASP A 43 -12.72 22.09 1.11
C ASP A 43 -11.98 23.43 1.37
N GLY A 44 -12.65 24.57 1.17
CA GLY A 44 -12.03 25.91 1.21
C GLY A 44 -11.48 26.33 2.58
N ILE A 45 -11.72 25.53 3.61
CA ILE A 45 -11.24 25.70 4.99
C ILE A 45 -10.13 24.70 5.35
N MET A 46 -9.80 23.77 4.44
CA MET A 46 -8.80 22.71 4.67
C MET A 46 -7.42 23.13 4.17
N PRO A 47 -6.34 22.75 4.88
CA PRO A 47 -5.02 22.68 4.26
C PRO A 47 -5.07 21.70 3.07
N PRO A 48 -4.36 21.97 1.96
CA PRO A 48 -4.31 21.04 0.84
C PRO A 48 -3.76 19.69 1.30
N LEU A 49 -4.46 18.60 0.95
CA LEU A 49 -3.95 17.26 1.20
C LEU A 49 -2.61 17.08 0.46
N PRO A 50 -1.61 16.42 1.07
CA PRO A 50 -0.36 16.13 0.40
C PRO A 50 -0.62 15.32 -0.88
N ASP A 51 -0.20 15.84 -2.03
CA ASP A 51 -0.35 15.17 -3.31
C ASP A 51 0.79 14.17 -3.52
N PHE A 52 0.47 12.89 -3.41
CA PHE A 52 1.44 11.80 -3.54
C PHE A 52 1.81 11.48 -5.00
N GLY A 53 1.14 12.11 -5.96
CA GLY A 53 1.38 11.87 -7.38
C GLY A 53 2.77 12.33 -7.82
N VAL A 54 3.46 11.49 -8.59
CA VAL A 54 4.74 11.84 -9.24
C VAL A 54 4.58 13.02 -10.20
N LEU A 55 3.38 13.23 -10.74
CA LEU A 55 3.02 14.32 -11.65
C LEU A 55 2.38 15.53 -10.93
N ALA A 56 2.43 15.56 -9.59
CA ALA A 56 1.93 16.71 -8.84
C ALA A 56 2.78 17.96 -9.13
N GLU A 57 2.15 19.14 -9.06
CA GLU A 57 2.85 20.42 -9.25
C GLU A 57 3.98 20.62 -8.22
N ASN A 58 3.75 20.14 -6.99
CA ASN A 58 4.76 20.02 -5.93
C ASN A 58 4.89 18.54 -5.56
N PRO A 59 5.73 17.77 -6.28
CA PRO A 59 5.80 16.34 -6.10
C PRO A 59 6.48 15.99 -4.77
N LEU A 60 5.74 15.29 -3.90
CA LEU A 60 6.28 14.74 -2.65
C LEU A 60 7.17 13.52 -2.90
N SER A 61 6.96 12.86 -4.05
CA SER A 61 7.71 11.69 -4.47
C SER A 61 8.30 11.90 -5.87
N ARG A 62 9.44 11.25 -6.13
CA ARG A 62 10.08 11.18 -7.44
C ARG A 62 10.21 9.73 -7.90
N TRP A 63 10.08 9.53 -9.20
CA TRP A 63 10.32 8.26 -9.87
C TRP A 63 11.64 8.29 -10.63
N ASP A 64 12.49 7.29 -10.39
CA ASP A 64 13.67 7.00 -11.21
C ASP A 64 13.38 5.78 -12.08
N ASP A 65 13.20 6.01 -13.37
CA ASP A 65 12.87 4.98 -14.36
C ASP A 65 14.04 4.04 -14.65
N GLN A 66 15.28 4.51 -14.53
CA GLN A 66 16.47 3.69 -14.81
C GLN A 66 16.70 2.65 -13.71
N ASN A 67 16.49 3.06 -12.45
CA ASN A 67 16.69 2.20 -11.29
C ASN A 67 15.37 1.63 -10.74
N LEU A 68 14.23 1.91 -11.36
CA LEU A 68 12.88 1.58 -10.88
C LEU A 68 12.69 1.88 -9.40
N THR A 69 13.07 3.10 -9.00
CA THR A 69 13.09 3.51 -7.60
C THR A 69 12.12 4.66 -7.36
N LEU A 70 11.18 4.46 -6.43
CA LEU A 70 10.31 5.51 -5.91
C LEU A 70 10.96 6.12 -4.66
N THR A 71 11.13 7.44 -4.62
CA THR A 71 11.75 8.14 -3.48
C THR A 71 10.88 9.29 -2.99
N THR A 72 10.79 9.52 -1.68
CA THR A 72 10.21 10.72 -1.06
C THR A 72 11.25 11.41 -0.17
N ASN A 73 11.17 12.74 -0.09
CA ASN A 73 11.98 13.55 0.83
C ASN A 73 11.15 14.23 1.92
N VAL A 74 9.87 13.89 2.01
CA VAL A 74 8.97 14.44 3.03
C VAL A 74 8.51 13.29 3.93
N PRO A 75 8.84 13.32 5.23
CA PRO A 75 8.33 12.34 6.19
C PRO A 75 6.85 12.64 6.44
N ILE A 76 5.99 11.63 6.26
CA ILE A 76 4.55 11.74 6.49
C ILE A 76 4.16 10.64 7.46
N LEU A 77 4.14 10.97 8.75
CA LEU A 77 3.96 10.00 9.83
C LEU A 77 2.50 9.60 9.97
N GLY A 78 2.27 8.37 10.44
CA GLY A 78 0.94 7.87 10.79
C GLY A 78 -0.07 7.95 9.64
N ASN A 79 0.41 7.73 8.41
CA ASN A 79 -0.41 7.72 7.21
C ASN A 79 -0.11 6.47 6.38
N PHE A 80 -1.10 5.58 6.30
CA PHE A 80 -1.04 4.35 5.51
C PHE A 80 -0.46 4.50 4.10
N LEU A 81 -0.81 5.57 3.37
CA LEU A 81 -0.36 5.74 1.99
C LEU A 81 1.12 6.11 1.87
N ALA A 82 1.71 6.62 2.96
CA ALA A 82 3.13 6.99 3.02
C ALA A 82 4.02 5.86 3.55
N ARG A 83 3.44 4.71 3.93
CA ARG A 83 4.18 3.54 4.40
C ARG A 83 4.78 2.76 3.25
N MET A 84 5.87 2.06 3.55
CA MET A 84 6.44 1.10 2.61
C MET A 84 6.01 -0.32 3.00
N HIS A 85 5.46 -1.04 2.03
CA HIS A 85 5.05 -2.41 2.19
C HIS A 85 5.98 -3.32 1.39
N LEU A 86 6.50 -4.36 2.05
CA LEU A 86 7.37 -5.36 1.44
C LEU A 86 6.75 -6.74 1.61
N SER A 87 6.82 -7.56 0.57
CA SER A 87 6.36 -8.94 0.64
C SER A 87 7.13 -9.82 -0.34
N ASN A 88 7.33 -11.08 0.04
CA ASN A 88 7.85 -12.12 -0.84
C ASN A 88 6.77 -13.15 -1.24
N GLY A 89 5.49 -12.85 -0.97
CA GLY A 89 4.36 -13.74 -1.21
C GLY A 89 4.10 -14.76 -0.10
N TYR A 90 5.06 -15.01 0.81
CA TYR A 90 4.85 -15.83 2.01
C TYR A 90 4.75 -14.97 3.27
N ILE A 91 5.64 -14.00 3.43
CA ILE A 91 5.63 -13.01 4.52
C ILE A 91 5.36 -11.64 3.91
N GLY A 92 4.55 -10.84 4.61
CA GLY A 92 4.31 -9.43 4.29
C GLY A 92 4.59 -8.54 5.50
N LEU A 93 5.21 -7.39 5.25
CA LEU A 93 5.53 -6.37 6.23
C LEU A 93 4.98 -5.03 5.77
N ALA A 94 4.36 -4.31 6.70
CA ALA A 94 3.99 -2.91 6.56
C ALA A 94 4.87 -2.10 7.53
N GLU A 95 5.76 -1.29 6.98
CA GLU A 95 6.77 -0.55 7.75
C GLU A 95 6.36 0.92 7.92
N ALA A 96 6.79 1.52 9.03
CA ALA A 96 6.54 2.93 9.31
C ALA A 96 7.22 3.87 8.29
N SER A 97 6.73 5.10 8.21
CA SER A 97 7.34 6.08 7.31
C SER A 97 8.78 6.44 7.71
N LEU A 98 9.14 6.42 8.99
CA LEU A 98 10.51 6.73 9.43
C LEU A 98 11.47 5.53 9.40
N GLY A 99 11.02 4.31 9.15
CA GLY A 99 11.90 3.16 9.21
C GLY A 99 11.18 1.86 9.53
N PRO A 100 11.93 0.78 9.77
CA PRO A 100 11.39 -0.49 10.26
C PRO A 100 11.06 -0.38 11.75
N PHE A 101 10.09 0.46 12.07
CA PHE A 101 9.64 0.73 13.43
C PHE A 101 8.14 0.53 13.54
N PHE A 102 7.68 0.37 14.77
CA PHE A 102 6.26 0.38 15.06
C PHE A 102 5.64 1.77 14.83
N GLU A 103 4.53 1.82 14.09
CA GLU A 103 3.76 3.04 13.88
C GLU A 103 2.26 2.75 13.89
N LYS A 104 1.48 3.65 14.48
CA LYS A 104 0.01 3.68 14.35
C LYS A 104 -0.39 4.87 13.51
N ASP A 105 -1.40 4.68 12.68
CA ASP A 105 -2.02 5.81 11.98
C ASP A 105 -2.76 6.69 12.98
N PHE A 106 -2.74 7.98 12.71
CA PHE A 106 -3.56 8.94 13.41
C PHE A 106 -4.32 9.81 12.41
N ASN A 107 -5.37 10.45 12.89
CA ASN A 107 -6.22 11.24 12.03
C ASN A 107 -5.49 12.52 11.56
N GLN A 108 -5.14 12.53 10.28
CA GLN A 108 -4.40 13.61 9.61
C GLN A 108 -5.25 14.88 9.39
N THR A 109 -6.57 14.79 9.49
CA THR A 109 -7.49 15.93 9.26
C THR A 109 -8.05 16.52 10.56
N HIS A 110 -8.17 15.71 11.62
CA HIS A 110 -8.64 16.12 12.94
C HIS A 110 -7.90 15.33 14.03
N ARG A 111 -6.96 15.97 14.72
CA ARG A 111 -6.15 15.35 15.77
C ARG A 111 -6.98 14.61 16.83
N ASP A 112 -8.08 15.23 17.28
CA ASP A 112 -9.01 14.67 18.27
C ASP A 112 -10.19 13.92 17.63
N GLY A 113 -10.16 13.73 16.31
CA GLY A 113 -11.19 13.04 15.55
C GLY A 113 -11.13 11.52 15.69
N LYS A 114 -12.05 10.83 15.00
CA LYS A 114 -12.02 9.37 14.91
C LYS A 114 -10.71 8.93 14.27
N GLN A 115 -9.96 8.08 14.96
CA GLN A 115 -8.68 7.59 14.46
C GLN A 115 -8.89 6.62 13.28
N PRO A 116 -7.94 6.56 12.32
CA PRO A 116 -8.02 5.64 11.21
C PRO A 116 -8.02 4.19 11.67
N THR A 117 -8.87 3.38 11.04
CA THR A 117 -8.97 1.94 11.29
C THR A 117 -8.56 1.16 10.06
N GLU A 118 -8.12 -0.07 10.24
CA GLU A 118 -8.06 -1.06 9.17
C GLU A 118 -9.43 -1.20 8.48
N PRO A 119 -9.45 -1.69 7.23
CA PRO A 119 -10.71 -1.94 6.54
C PRO A 119 -11.53 -3.04 7.25
N TRP A 120 -12.74 -3.24 6.73
CA TRP A 120 -13.61 -4.37 7.04
C TRP A 120 -12.80 -5.70 7.15
N PRO A 121 -13.14 -6.62 8.07
CA PRO A 121 -14.35 -6.67 8.90
C PRO A 121 -14.20 -6.15 10.33
N GLU A 122 -12.98 -5.94 10.81
CA GLU A 122 -12.73 -5.70 12.23
C GLU A 122 -12.69 -4.21 12.60
N PHE A 123 -12.23 -3.35 11.70
CA PHE A 123 -11.99 -1.93 11.97
C PHE A 123 -11.08 -1.69 13.19
N ASN A 124 -10.08 -2.56 13.36
CA ASN A 124 -9.02 -2.38 14.35
C ASN A 124 -8.21 -1.10 14.07
N PRO A 125 -7.51 -0.51 15.06
CA PRO A 125 -6.63 0.63 14.82
C PRO A 125 -5.61 0.30 13.71
N ARG A 126 -5.49 1.19 12.71
CA ARG A 126 -4.55 0.98 11.60
C ARG A 126 -3.12 1.19 12.05
N GLN A 127 -2.24 0.24 11.77
CA GLN A 127 -0.87 0.22 12.32
C GLN A 127 0.09 -0.59 11.45
N THR A 128 1.37 -0.59 11.79
CA THR A 128 2.34 -1.51 11.17
C THR A 128 1.92 -2.96 11.43
N PHE A 129 2.22 -3.82 10.46
CA PHE A 129 1.66 -5.16 10.40
C PHE A 129 2.69 -6.12 9.83
N SER A 130 2.76 -7.31 10.42
CA SER A 130 3.51 -8.45 9.90
C SER A 130 2.57 -9.62 9.75
N GLY A 131 2.58 -10.28 8.60
CA GLY A 131 1.68 -11.38 8.30
C GLY A 131 2.38 -12.51 7.56
N ILE A 132 1.81 -13.70 7.69
CA ILE A 132 2.17 -14.89 6.92
C ILE A 132 0.95 -15.31 6.10
N ILE A 133 1.16 -15.64 4.83
CA ILE A 133 0.09 -16.17 3.99
C ILE A 133 -0.50 -17.45 4.59
N GLY A 134 -1.83 -17.56 4.59
CA GLY A 134 -2.50 -18.72 5.16
C GLY A 134 -2.61 -18.70 6.70
N PHE A 135 -2.09 -17.67 7.37
CA PHE A 135 -2.23 -17.52 8.81
C PHE A 135 -3.49 -16.71 9.15
N PHE A 136 -4.53 -17.44 9.55
CA PHE A 136 -5.84 -16.88 9.89
C PHE A 136 -6.19 -17.23 11.34
N ASP A 137 -6.94 -16.36 11.99
CA ASP A 137 -7.52 -16.59 13.31
C ASP A 137 -9.01 -16.83 13.18
N ARG A 138 -9.50 -17.66 14.10
CA ARG A 138 -10.92 -17.97 14.25
C ARG A 138 -11.50 -16.99 15.25
N GLN A 139 -12.19 -15.97 14.76
CA GLN A 139 -12.83 -14.97 15.59
C GLN A 139 -14.29 -15.27 15.84
N HIS A 140 -14.72 -15.24 17.10
CA HIS A 140 -16.11 -15.51 17.44
C HIS A 140 -17.08 -14.54 16.76
N ASN A 141 -16.73 -13.25 16.75
CA ASN A 141 -17.47 -12.19 16.07
C ASN A 141 -16.49 -11.20 15.43
N THR A 142 -16.92 -10.57 14.34
CA THR A 142 -16.31 -9.37 13.76
C THR A 142 -17.29 -8.19 13.89
N THR A 143 -16.79 -6.96 13.69
CA THR A 143 -17.62 -5.75 13.75
C THR A 143 -18.67 -5.74 12.63
N GLU A 144 -18.29 -6.21 11.44
CA GLU A 144 -19.19 -6.41 10.30
C GLU A 144 -18.93 -7.76 9.64
N THR A 145 -19.92 -8.31 8.93
CA THR A 145 -19.77 -9.53 8.12
C THR A 145 -20.46 -9.40 6.76
N ASN A 146 -19.95 -10.11 5.75
CA ASN A 146 -20.57 -10.30 4.44
C ASN A 146 -21.34 -11.62 4.38
N TYR A 147 -21.07 -12.53 5.31
CA TYR A 147 -21.60 -13.89 5.34
C TYR A 147 -22.07 -14.18 6.77
N PRO A 148 -23.36 -13.98 7.08
CA PRO A 148 -23.89 -14.27 8.40
C PRO A 148 -23.80 -15.76 8.77
N GLU A 149 -23.78 -16.67 7.79
CA GLU A 149 -23.81 -18.11 8.02
C GLU A 149 -22.54 -18.63 8.75
N PRO A 150 -21.32 -18.16 8.45
CA PRO A 150 -20.13 -18.36 9.28
C PRO A 150 -20.31 -17.98 10.76
N LEU A 151 -20.88 -16.80 11.05
CA LEU A 151 -21.18 -16.39 12.43
C LEU A 151 -22.18 -17.34 13.10
N ASP A 152 -23.22 -17.75 12.38
CA ASP A 152 -24.21 -18.71 12.88
C ASP A 152 -23.60 -20.09 13.18
N ARG A 153 -22.56 -20.48 12.42
CA ARG A 153 -21.77 -21.71 12.63
C ARG A 153 -20.62 -21.52 13.62
N GLY A 154 -20.49 -20.31 14.14
CA GLY A 154 -19.87 -19.98 15.41
C GLY A 154 -18.72 -19.00 15.32
N ASN A 155 -18.06 -18.80 14.16
CA ASN A 155 -16.87 -17.94 14.02
C ASN A 155 -16.61 -17.50 12.57
N GLU A 156 -15.98 -16.34 12.44
CA GLU A 156 -15.33 -15.83 11.23
C GLU A 156 -13.86 -16.26 11.15
N SER A 157 -13.30 -16.19 9.94
CA SER A 157 -11.88 -16.44 9.68
C SER A 157 -11.24 -15.15 9.16
N VAL A 158 -10.37 -14.53 9.95
CA VAL A 158 -9.72 -13.26 9.62
C VAL A 158 -8.21 -13.40 9.52
N ILE A 159 -7.57 -12.56 8.69
CA ILE A 159 -6.12 -12.55 8.55
C ILE A 159 -5.51 -12.22 9.90
N SER A 160 -4.52 -13.02 10.32
CA SER A 160 -3.82 -12.80 11.57
C SER A 160 -2.47 -12.17 11.37
N GLY A 161 -2.17 -11.19 12.23
CA GLY A 161 -0.82 -10.69 12.40
C GLY A 161 0.03 -11.67 13.19
N ILE A 162 1.32 -11.68 12.89
CA ILE A 162 2.36 -12.25 13.76
C ILE A 162 3.11 -11.10 14.45
N PRO A 163 3.90 -11.38 15.51
CA PRO A 163 4.80 -10.38 16.06
C PRO A 163 5.67 -9.77 14.94
N HIS A 164 5.70 -8.44 14.88
CA HIS A 164 6.47 -7.72 13.88
C HIS A 164 7.97 -7.85 14.20
N PHE A 165 8.64 -8.72 13.44
CA PHE A 165 9.97 -9.21 13.79
C PHE A 165 11.12 -8.34 13.24
N THR A 166 10.82 -7.35 12.41
CA THR A 166 11.79 -6.38 11.90
C THR A 166 11.76 -5.05 12.67
N ASP A 167 10.78 -4.86 13.55
CA ASP A 167 10.65 -3.65 14.36
C ASP A 167 11.88 -3.42 15.25
N ILE A 168 12.51 -2.27 15.07
CA ILE A 168 13.59 -1.76 15.92
C ILE A 168 13.03 -0.67 16.83
N TYR A 169 13.49 -0.61 18.08
CA TYR A 169 13.12 0.46 18.99
C TYR A 169 14.32 1.37 19.23
N VAL A 170 14.29 2.58 18.64
CA VAL A 170 15.39 3.56 18.74
C VAL A 170 15.02 4.66 19.72
N THR A 171 15.93 4.93 20.65
CA THR A 171 15.79 6.01 21.63
C THR A 171 17.02 6.91 21.61
N VAL A 172 16.79 8.22 21.70
CA VAL A 172 17.84 9.24 21.79
C VAL A 172 17.46 10.18 22.94
N GLY A 173 18.18 10.08 24.06
CA GLY A 173 17.79 10.76 25.29
C GLY A 173 16.43 10.26 25.80
N GLU A 174 15.48 11.17 25.96
CA GLU A 174 14.10 10.86 26.40
C GLU A 174 13.13 10.67 25.21
N GLN A 175 13.61 10.79 23.98
CA GLN A 175 12.78 10.68 22.79
C GLN A 175 12.81 9.26 22.20
N VAL A 176 11.66 8.83 21.70
CA VAL A 176 11.47 7.56 20.99
C VAL A 176 11.17 7.89 19.54
N LEU A 177 11.89 7.25 18.62
CA LEU A 177 11.69 7.45 17.20
C LEU A 177 10.47 6.64 16.73
N ASN A 178 9.32 7.32 16.61
CA ASN A 178 8.04 6.75 16.19
C ASN A 178 7.14 7.81 15.52
N ALA A 179 5.88 7.46 15.26
CA ALA A 179 4.88 8.34 14.64
C ALA A 179 4.65 9.71 15.33
N THR A 180 5.07 9.85 16.58
CA THR A 180 4.82 11.02 17.43
C THR A 180 6.04 11.91 17.59
N VAL A 181 7.15 11.59 16.92
CA VAL A 181 8.34 12.45 16.90
C VAL A 181 8.00 13.81 16.31
N ASP A 182 8.59 14.86 16.87
CA ASP A 182 8.46 16.20 16.34
C ASP A 182 9.21 16.29 15.01
N LEU A 183 8.49 16.56 13.92
CA LEU A 183 9.08 16.63 12.58
C LEU A 183 10.09 17.77 12.43
N ASP A 184 10.03 18.81 13.27
CA ASP A 184 11.02 19.90 13.29
C ASP A 184 12.39 19.42 13.78
N THR A 185 12.45 18.26 14.43
CA THR A 185 13.70 17.62 14.87
C THR A 185 14.32 16.69 13.83
N ILE A 186 13.62 16.41 12.72
CA ILE A 186 14.08 15.55 11.64
C ILE A 186 14.58 16.40 10.48
N SER A 187 15.78 16.10 9.98
CA SER A 187 16.40 16.80 8.86
C SER A 187 16.93 15.85 7.79
N ASN A 188 17.07 16.36 6.57
CA ASN A 188 17.62 15.63 5.41
C ASN A 188 16.95 14.27 5.16
N TYR A 189 15.64 14.21 5.38
CA TYR A 189 14.89 12.98 5.22
C TYR A 189 14.84 12.52 3.77
N SER A 190 15.05 11.21 3.58
CA SER A 190 14.85 10.51 2.33
C SER A 190 14.42 9.08 2.64
N SER A 191 13.34 8.62 2.02
CA SER A 191 13.02 7.20 1.97
C SER A 191 12.76 6.75 0.54
N SER A 192 13.15 5.53 0.22
CA SER A 192 13.03 5.00 -1.14
C SER A 192 12.72 3.52 -1.16
N LEU A 193 11.93 3.10 -2.14
CA LEU A 193 11.67 1.72 -2.48
C LEU A 193 12.21 1.43 -3.88
N ASN A 194 13.20 0.54 -3.95
CA ASN A 194 13.70 0.03 -5.23
C ASN A 194 12.90 -1.22 -5.62
N LEU A 195 12.20 -1.15 -6.75
CA LEU A 195 11.32 -2.22 -7.21
C LEU A 195 12.06 -3.34 -7.95
N MET A 196 13.30 -3.13 -8.40
CA MET A 196 14.11 -4.19 -9.00
C MET A 196 14.57 -5.23 -7.99
N ASN A 197 14.97 -4.77 -6.79
CA ASN A 197 15.49 -5.65 -5.75
C ASN A 197 14.60 -5.70 -4.49
N ALA A 198 13.41 -5.08 -4.54
CA ALA A 198 12.46 -5.02 -3.43
C ALA A 198 13.07 -4.52 -2.11
N THR A 199 13.98 -3.55 -2.17
CA THR A 199 14.66 -3.00 -0.99
C THR A 199 14.11 -1.63 -0.63
N ALA A 200 13.69 -1.48 0.63
CA ALA A 200 13.32 -0.21 1.22
C ALA A 200 14.53 0.41 1.95
N HIS A 201 14.69 1.73 1.86
CA HIS A 201 15.77 2.47 2.47
C HIS A 201 15.24 3.75 3.12
N TRP A 202 15.83 4.13 4.25
CA TRP A 202 15.54 5.36 4.98
C TRP A 202 16.85 6.02 5.41
N SER A 203 16.92 7.34 5.32
CA SER A 203 18.07 8.14 5.77
C SER A 203 17.57 9.51 6.23
N TYR A 204 18.03 9.95 7.39
CA TYR A 204 17.77 11.27 7.98
C TYR A 204 18.74 11.52 9.13
N THR A 205 18.75 12.74 9.66
CA THR A 205 19.50 13.16 10.85
C THR A 205 18.57 13.87 11.82
#